data_AF-A0A0T7A721-F1
#
_entry.id   AF-A0A0T7A721-F1
#
_cell.length_a   1.000
_cell.length_b   1.000
_cell.length_c   1.000
_cell.angle_alpha   90.00
_cell.angle_beta   90.00
_cell.angle_gamma   90.00
#
_symmetry.space_group_name_H-M   'P 1'
#
loop_
_entity.id
_entity.type
_entity.pdbx_description
1 polymer ?
#
loop_
_entity_poly.entity_id
_entity_poly.type
_entity_poly.pdbx_seq_one_letter_code
_entity_poly.pdbx_strand_id
1 'polypeptide(L)'
;MKQVTLPIIAPPTRQTKYEQSSDECQEALREAFGVFVDYCTATGWSDDDVAIALIQIADEHLCSLAILADFSAVVDQTTGSDLAKF
;
A
#
# COMPACT_ATOMS: atom_id res chain seq x y z
N MET A 1 -9.00 -20.27 -14.91
CA MET A 1 -8.23 -19.27 -14.15
C MET A 1 -7.40 -20.04 -13.13
N LYS A 2 -6.07 -19.90 -13.14
CA LYS A 2 -5.22 -20.51 -12.10
C LYS A 2 -5.40 -19.70 -10.82
N GLN A 3 -5.68 -20.38 -9.71
CA GLN A 3 -5.78 -19.74 -8.41
C GLN A 3 -4.37 -19.36 -7.97
N VAL A 4 -4.11 -18.05 -7.81
CA VAL A 4 -2.86 -17.55 -7.26
C VAL A 4 -2.95 -17.66 -5.74
N THR A 5 -2.20 -18.58 -5.16
CA THR A 5 -2.05 -18.66 -3.71
C THR A 5 -0.92 -17.71 -3.32
N LEU A 6 -1.27 -16.59 -2.70
CA LEU A 6 -0.28 -15.65 -2.17
C LEU A 6 0.35 -16.22 -0.89
N PRO A 7 1.66 -16.01 -0.67
CA PRO A 7 2.31 -16.39 0.58
C PRO A 7 1.77 -15.54 1.74
N ILE A 8 1.88 -16.07 2.96
CA ILE A 8 1.51 -15.34 4.17
C ILE A 8 2.58 -14.26 4.41
N ILE A 9 2.20 -13.00 4.21
CA ILE A 9 3.08 -11.85 4.45
C ILE A 9 3.02 -11.50 5.94
N ALA A 10 4.15 -11.61 6.64
CA ALA A 10 4.24 -11.18 8.02
C ALA A 10 4.20 -9.64 8.10
N PRO A 11 3.47 -9.05 9.07
CA PRO A 11 3.51 -7.62 9.28
C PRO A 11 4.91 -7.19 9.74
N PRO A 12 5.38 -6.00 9.35
CA PRO A 12 6.68 -5.48 9.80
C PRO A 12 6.71 -5.36 11.32
N THR A 13 7.88 -5.62 11.89
CA THR A 13 8.08 -5.79 13.34
C THR A 13 7.97 -4.51 14.17
N ARG A 14 7.89 -3.31 13.56
CA ARG A 14 7.89 -2.01 14.27
C ARG A 14 6.92 -0.96 13.69
N GLN A 15 6.36 -0.14 14.58
CA GLN A 15 5.37 0.92 14.30
C GLN A 15 5.97 2.31 13.99
N THR A 16 7.29 2.44 13.78
CA THR A 16 7.92 3.76 13.57
C THR A 16 7.87 4.18 12.11
N LYS A 17 7.33 5.38 11.91
CA LYS A 17 6.66 5.85 10.68
C LYS A 17 7.52 5.87 9.40
N TYR A 18 8.85 6.05 9.42
CA TYR A 18 9.54 6.39 8.16
C TYR A 18 11.02 6.00 7.90
N GLU A 19 11.86 5.55 8.85
CA GLU A 19 13.32 5.52 8.55
C GLU A 19 14.01 4.15 8.61
N GLN A 20 13.35 3.10 9.10
CA GLN A 20 13.88 1.73 9.09
C GLN A 20 12.91 0.69 8.54
N SER A 21 11.71 1.09 8.11
CA SER A 21 10.68 0.14 7.68
C SER A 21 10.80 -0.26 6.21
N SER A 22 11.51 0.48 5.35
CA SER A 22 11.55 0.16 3.92
C SER A 22 12.11 -1.24 3.66
N ASP A 23 13.23 -1.57 4.30
CA ASP A 23 13.95 -2.81 3.99
C ASP A 23 13.23 -4.03 4.58
N GLU A 24 12.73 -3.95 5.82
CA GLU A 24 11.92 -5.02 6.42
C GLU A 24 10.60 -5.24 5.67
N CYS A 25 9.92 -4.17 5.25
CA CYS A 25 8.68 -4.29 4.47
C CYS A 25 8.94 -4.84 3.06
N GLN A 26 10.04 -4.40 2.42
CA GLN A 26 10.43 -4.90 1.10
C GLN A 26 10.77 -6.39 1.16
N GLU A 27 11.53 -6.83 2.15
CA GLU A 27 11.87 -8.25 2.32
C GLU A 27 10.63 -9.10 2.63
N ALA A 28 9.70 -8.61 3.47
CA ALA A 28 8.45 -9.31 3.73
C ALA A 28 7.57 -9.48 2.48
N LEU A 29 7.64 -8.54 1.53
CA LEU A 29 6.87 -8.56 0.29
C LEU A 29 7.59 -9.24 -0.87
N ARG A 30 8.91 -9.47 -0.78
CA ARG A 30 9.74 -9.93 -1.91
C ARG A 30 9.28 -11.25 -2.50
N GLU A 31 8.93 -12.22 -1.65
CA GLU A 31 8.45 -13.53 -2.11
C GLU A 31 7.09 -13.42 -2.83
N ALA A 32 6.15 -12.68 -2.24
CA ALA A 32 4.83 -12.45 -2.84
C ALA A 32 4.94 -11.71 -4.18
N PHE A 33 5.84 -10.73 -4.25
CA PHE A 33 6.14 -9.99 -5.48
C PHE A 33 6.69 -10.91 -6.57
N GLY A 34 7.63 -11.80 -6.24
CA GLY A 34 8.17 -12.77 -7.19
C GLY A 34 7.09 -13.67 -7.80
N VAL A 35 6.21 -14.23 -6.97
CA VAL A 35 5.07 -15.05 -7.45
C VAL A 35 4.13 -14.26 -8.37
N PHE A 36 3.91 -12.98 -8.08
CA PHE A 36 3.10 -12.11 -8.91
C PHE A 36 3.76 -11.79 -10.26
N VAL A 37 5.07 -11.48 -10.25
CA VAL A 37 5.85 -11.25 -11.48
C VAL A 37 5.81 -12.51 -12.35
N ASP A 38 6.06 -13.69 -11.79
CA ASP A 38 5.98 -14.96 -12.52
C ASP A 38 4.60 -15.20 -13.13
N TYR A 39 3.53 -14.83 -12.42
CA TYR A 39 2.17 -14.94 -12.93
C TYR A 39 1.92 -14.00 -14.12
N CYS A 40 2.37 -12.75 -14.05
CA CYS A 40 2.22 -11.76 -15.11
C CYS A 40 3.08 -12.10 -16.34
N THR A 41 4.34 -12.47 -16.14
CA THR A 41 5.26 -12.82 -17.23
C THR A 41 4.83 -14.08 -17.96
N ALA A 42 4.19 -15.03 -17.27
CA ALA A 42 3.55 -16.20 -17.89
C ALA A 42 2.43 -15.82 -18.89
N THR A 43 1.93 -14.58 -18.86
CA THR A 43 0.95 -14.04 -19.81
C THR A 43 1.56 -13.12 -20.88
N GLY A 44 2.89 -12.96 -20.89
CA GLY A 44 3.63 -12.20 -21.89
C GLY A 44 4.02 -10.78 -21.48
N TRP A 45 3.83 -10.40 -20.21
CA TRP A 45 4.34 -9.13 -19.69
C TRP A 45 5.86 -9.18 -19.51
N SER A 46 6.53 -8.03 -19.66
CA SER A 46 7.92 -7.90 -19.22
C SER A 46 7.98 -7.57 -17.72
N ASP A 47 9.09 -7.94 -17.07
CA ASP A 47 9.34 -7.61 -15.66
C ASP A 47 9.25 -6.08 -15.42
N ASP A 48 9.76 -5.29 -16.38
CA ASP A 48 9.74 -3.83 -16.33
C ASP A 48 8.30 -3.29 -16.35
N ASP A 49 7.43 -3.82 -17.21
CA ASP A 49 6.03 -3.41 -17.29
C ASP A 49 5.28 -3.70 -15.98
N VAL A 50 5.56 -4.86 -15.36
CA VAL A 50 4.97 -5.25 -14.07
C VAL A 50 5.45 -4.31 -12.96
N ALA A 51 6.74 -4.00 -12.91
CA ALA A 51 7.31 -3.11 -11.92
C ALA A 51 6.76 -1.68 -12.05
N ILE A 52 6.71 -1.13 -13.27
CA ILE A 52 6.20 0.21 -13.53
C ILE A 52 4.72 0.31 -13.14
N ALA A 53 3.90 -0.67 -13.54
CA ALA A 53 2.48 -0.69 -13.19
C ALA A 53 2.26 -0.71 -11.67
N LEU A 54 3.04 -1.52 -10.94
CA LEU A 54 2.93 -1.59 -9.48
C LEU A 54 3.38 -0.30 -8.78
N ILE A 55 4.40 0.39 -9.29
CA ILE A 55 4.80 1.71 -8.78
C ILE A 55 3.66 2.71 -8.93
N GLN A 56 3.02 2.74 -10.10
CA GLN A 56 1.91 3.66 -10.38
C GLN A 56 0.71 3.39 -9.47
N ILE A 57 0.34 2.11 -9.28
CA ILE A 57 -0.75 1.71 -8.37
C ILE A 57 -0.43 2.10 -6.92
N ALA A 58 0.82 1.89 -6.48
CA ALA A 58 1.24 2.26 -5.14
C ALA A 58 1.19 3.77 -4.91
N ASP A 59 1.62 4.57 -5.90
CA ASP A 59 1.57 6.04 -5.86
C ASP A 59 0.12 6.56 -5.81
N GLU A 60 -0.77 6.01 -6.64
CA GLU A 60 -2.20 6.34 -6.61
C GLU A 60 -2.84 5.96 -5.26
N HIS A 61 -2.43 4.84 -4.68
CA HIS A 61 -2.91 4.43 -3.35
C HIS A 61 -2.44 5.39 -2.25
N LEU A 62 -1.17 5.83 -2.29
CA LEU A 62 -0.65 6.84 -1.36
C LEU A 62 -1.39 8.17 -1.48
N CYS A 63 -1.68 8.62 -2.70
CA CYS A 63 -2.49 9.81 -2.94
C CYS A 63 -3.89 9.66 -2.32
N SER A 64 -4.52 8.49 -2.50
CA SER A 64 -5.84 8.20 -1.94
C SER A 64 -5.83 8.20 -0.40
N LEU A 65 -4.80 7.63 0.22
CA LEU A 65 -4.64 7.64 1.68
C LEU A 65 -4.44 9.06 2.23
N ALA A 66 -3.68 9.91 1.52
CA ALA A 66 -3.49 11.31 1.90
C ALA A 66 -4.80 12.10 1.87
N ILE A 67 -5.59 11.93 0.79
CA ILE A 67 -6.92 12.55 0.67
C ILE A 67 -7.82 12.12 1.84
N LEU A 68 -7.86 10.82 2.16
CA LEU A 68 -8.66 10.31 3.27
C LEU A 68 -8.23 10.88 4.63
N ALA A 69 -6.92 11.04 4.85
CA ALA A 69 -6.39 11.65 6.06
C ALA A 69 -6.80 13.13 6.17
N ASP A 70 -6.75 13.88 5.08
CA ASP A 70 -7.17 15.29 5.04
C ASP A 70 -8.67 15.44 5.31
N PHE A 71 -9.51 14.57 4.72
CA PHE A 71 -10.95 14.56 5.01
C PHE A 71 -11.24 14.25 6.49
N SER A 72 -10.54 13.29 7.10
CA SER A 72 -10.67 13.00 8.53
C SER A 72 -10.37 14.23 9.38
N ALA A 73 -9.32 14.97 9.04
CA ALA A 73 -8.93 16.18 9.77
C ALA A 73 -9.98 17.30 9.68
N VAL A 74 -10.68 17.43 8.55
CA VAL A 74 -11.77 18.42 8.36
C VAL A 74 -13.03 18.02 9.13
N VAL A 75 -13.36 16.72 9.16
CA VAL A 75 -14.52 16.19 9.91
C VAL A 75 -14.33 16.42 11.41
N ASP A 76 -13.14 16.15 11.94
CA ASP A 76 -12.82 16.37 13.36
C ASP A 76 -12.95 17.85 13.76
N GLN A 77 -12.56 18.78 12.89
CA GLN A 77 -12.72 20.23 13.12
C GLN A 77 -14.18 20.69 13.11
N THR A 78 -15.04 20.04 12.33
CA THR A 78 -16.45 20.41 12.19
C THR A 78 -17.27 19.92 13.39
N THR A 79 -16.97 18.73 13.92
CA THR A 79 -17.64 18.19 15.11
C THR A 79 -17.22 18.87 16.43
N GLY A 80 -16.05 19.51 16.48
CA GLY A 80 -15.58 20.23 17.68
C GLY A 80 -16.15 21.65 17.84
N SER A 81 -16.67 22.26 16.78
CA SER A 81 -17.13 23.67 16.78
C SER A 81 -18.59 23.86 17.21
N ASP A 82 -19.44 22.83 17.11
CA ASP A 82 -20.89 22.98 17.37
C ASP A 82 -21.32 22.72 18.82
N LEU A 83 -20.43 22.28 19.71
CA LEU A 83 -20.72 22.07 21.14
C LEU A 83 -20.33 23.25 22.06
N ALA A 84 -19.76 24.33 21.52
CA ALA A 84 -19.30 25.48 22.32
C ALA A 84 -20.27 26.68 22.34
N LYS A 85 -21.54 26.52 21.94
CA LYS A 85 -22.49 27.63 21.79
C LYS A 85 -23.85 27.51 22.52
N PHE A 86 -23.98 26.64 23.52
CA PHE A 86 -25.15 26.66 24.40
C PHE A 86 -24.76 26.64 25.88
#